data_AF-A0A8S2RJN5-F1
#
_entry.id   AF-A0A8S2RJN5-F1
#
_cell.length_a   1.000
_cell.length_b   1.000
_cell.length_c   1.000
_cell.angle_alpha   90.00
_cell.angle_beta   90.00
_cell.angle_gamma   90.00
#
_symmetry.space_group_name_H-M   'P 1'
#
loop_
_entity.id
_entity.type
_entity.pdbx_description
1 polymer ?
#
loop_
_entity_poly.entity_id
_entity_poly.type
_entity_poly.pdbx_seq_one_letter_code
_entity_poly.pdbx_strand_id
1 'polypeptide(L)'
;GLWMSPQDISKELDTRFPGCMTGRTLMVIPFSMGPVGSPLSKIGVQVTDSYYVLLSMRVMTRVSPDIWRHLAHGEEFVRCLHSV
;
A
#
# COMPACT_ATOMS: atom_id res chain seq x y z
N GLY A 1 -21.72 -1.60 7.30
CA GLY A 1 -20.44 -2.31 7.52
C GLY A 1 -20.31 -2.64 8.99
N LEU A 2 -19.43 -3.58 9.35
CA LEU A 2 -19.00 -3.77 10.74
C LEU A 2 -18.15 -2.57 11.15
N TRP A 3 -18.40 -2.01 12.34
CA TRP A 3 -17.76 -0.79 12.81
C TRP A 3 -16.94 -1.05 14.08
N MET A 4 -15.80 -0.36 14.20
CA MET A 4 -14.91 -0.35 15.36
C MET A 4 -14.38 1.08 15.54
N SER A 5 -14.14 1.50 16.79
CA SER A 5 -13.61 2.84 17.05
C SER A 5 -12.17 2.98 16.51
N PRO A 6 -11.75 4.20 16.11
CA PRO A 6 -10.37 4.46 15.70
C PRO A 6 -9.34 4.10 16.79
N GLN A 7 -9.70 4.25 18.06
CA GLN A 7 -8.84 3.93 19.19
C GLN A 7 -8.65 2.41 19.33
N ASP A 8 -9.72 1.65 19.16
CA ASP A 8 -9.66 0.19 19.29
C ASP A 8 -8.93 -0.44 18.10
N ILE A 9 -9.17 0.04 16.87
CA ILE A 9 -8.42 -0.45 15.71
C ILE A 9 -6.93 -0.10 15.85
N SER A 10 -6.57 1.09 16.36
CA SER A 10 -5.17 1.45 16.60
C SER A 10 -4.49 0.46 17.54
N LYS A 11 -5.14 0.08 18.66
CA LYS A 11 -4.59 -0.90 19.60
C LYS A 11 -4.38 -2.26 18.95
N GLU A 12 -5.32 -2.71 18.13
CA GLU A 12 -5.17 -3.97 17.39
C GLU A 12 -3.99 -3.92 16.41
N LEU A 13 -3.80 -2.79 15.70
CA LEU A 13 -2.66 -2.59 14.81
C LEU A 13 -1.34 -2.63 15.61
N ASP A 14 -1.27 -1.87 16.71
CA ASP A 14 -0.08 -1.78 17.58
C ASP A 14 0.29 -3.12 18.22
N THR A 15 -0.69 -4.01 18.39
CA THR A 15 -0.45 -5.35 18.96
C THR A 15 0.01 -6.36 17.91
N ARG A 16 -0.52 -6.29 16.68
CA ARG A 16 -0.33 -7.34 15.66
C ARG A 16 0.84 -7.09 14.72
N PHE A 17 1.13 -5.84 14.39
CA PHE A 17 2.17 -5.50 13.41
C PHE A 17 3.63 -5.53 13.91
N PRO A 18 3.95 -5.35 15.21
CA PRO A 18 5.34 -5.44 15.66
C PRO A 18 5.96 -6.81 15.34
N GLY A 19 7.05 -6.81 14.56
CA GLY A 19 7.79 -8.03 14.22
C GLY A 19 7.10 -8.98 13.23
N CYS A 20 5.90 -8.66 12.72
CA CYS A 20 5.13 -9.56 11.85
C CYS A 20 5.85 -9.96 10.55
N MET A 21 6.76 -9.11 10.05
CA MET A 21 7.54 -9.36 8.84
C MET A 21 8.96 -9.89 9.11
N THR A 22 9.27 -10.31 10.34
CA THR A 22 10.61 -10.80 10.69
C THR A 22 10.97 -12.03 9.84
N GLY A 23 12.16 -12.01 9.23
CA GLY A 23 12.63 -13.09 8.34
C GLY A 23 11.99 -13.07 6.95
N ARG A 24 11.21 -12.04 6.62
CA ARG A 24 10.55 -11.87 5.31
C ARG A 24 11.02 -10.60 4.65
N THR A 25 10.92 -10.57 3.32
CA THR A 25 11.20 -9.35 2.56
C THR A 25 9.99 -8.43 2.66
N LEU A 26 10.22 -7.16 3.01
CA LEU A 26 9.21 -6.11 2.95
C LEU A 26 9.25 -5.48 1.55
N MET A 27 8.16 -5.62 0.79
CA MET A 27 8.02 -5.04 -0.54
C MET A 27 7.21 -3.74 -0.47
N VAL A 28 7.72 -2.69 -1.12
CA VAL A 28 7.04 -1.40 -1.27
C VAL A 28 6.55 -1.28 -2.71
N ILE A 29 5.24 -1.19 -2.88
CA ILE A 29 4.56 -1.26 -4.18
C ILE A 29 3.85 0.06 -4.44
N PRO A 30 4.42 0.98 -5.24
CA PRO A 30 3.70 2.14 -5.73
C PRO A 30 2.73 1.71 -6.85
N PHE A 31 1.49 2.16 -6.77
CA PHE A 31 0.49 1.88 -7.78
C PHE A 31 -0.41 3.07 -8.06
N SER A 32 -0.99 3.08 -9.25
CA SER A 32 -1.98 4.06 -9.67
C SER A 32 -3.31 3.37 -9.98
N MET A 33 -4.37 3.88 -9.36
CA MET A 33 -5.76 3.54 -9.69
C MET A 33 -6.21 4.44 -10.84
N GLY A 34 -6.14 3.92 -12.07
CA GLY A 34 -6.36 4.67 -13.30
C GLY A 34 -5.05 5.08 -14.00
N PRO A 35 -5.12 5.63 -15.23
CA PRO A 35 -3.92 6.03 -15.98
C PRO A 35 -3.02 6.95 -15.17
N VAL A 36 -1.72 6.67 -15.16
CA VAL A 36 -0.73 7.45 -14.40
C VAL A 36 -0.75 8.91 -14.90
N GLY A 37 -0.83 9.87 -13.98
CA GLY A 37 -0.91 11.30 -14.29
C GLY A 37 -2.30 11.80 -14.69
N SER A 38 -3.32 10.93 -14.71
CA SER A 38 -4.70 11.38 -14.91
C SER A 38 -5.18 12.20 -13.71
N PRO A 39 -5.92 13.30 -13.91
CA PRO A 39 -6.46 14.12 -12.82
C PRO A 39 -7.45 13.35 -11.92
N LEU A 40 -8.00 12.24 -12.42
CA LEU A 40 -8.89 11.35 -11.65
C LEU A 40 -8.16 10.14 -11.05
N SER A 41 -6.88 9.95 -11.36
CA SER A 41 -6.12 8.85 -10.81
C SER A 41 -5.79 9.09 -9.33
N LYS A 42 -5.65 8.01 -8.59
CA LYS A 42 -5.18 8.04 -7.20
C LYS A 42 -3.94 7.17 -7.07
N ILE A 43 -2.90 7.75 -6.49
CA ILE A 43 -1.66 7.04 -6.19
C ILE A 43 -1.81 6.39 -4.82
N GLY A 44 -1.36 5.15 -4.71
CA GLY A 44 -1.23 4.43 -3.46
C GLY A 44 0.15 3.80 -3.35
N VAL A 45 0.58 3.58 -2.10
CA VAL A 45 1.79 2.80 -1.80
C VAL A 45 1.38 1.69 -0.85
N GLN A 46 1.53 0.45 -1.30
CA GLN A 46 1.26 -0.73 -0.49
C GLN A 46 2.56 -1.35 0.00
N VAL A 47 2.64 -1.53 1.31
CA VAL A 47 3.68 -2.33 1.95
C VAL A 47 3.11 -3.72 2.22
N THR A 48 3.83 -4.75 1.78
CA THR A 48 3.46 -6.15 2.01
C THR A 48 4.68 -7.04 2.18
N ASP A 49 4.51 -8.15 2.90
CA ASP A 49 5.47 -9.26 2.99
C ASP A 49 5.12 -10.47 2.08
N SER A 50 4.18 -10.28 1.14
CA SER A 50 3.60 -11.36 0.33
C SER A 50 3.88 -11.16 -1.15
N TYR A 51 4.64 -12.09 -1.74
CA TYR A 51 4.89 -12.12 -3.18
C TYR A 51 3.60 -12.31 -4.01
N TYR A 52 2.62 -13.04 -3.46
CA TYR A 52 1.33 -13.20 -4.12
C TYR A 52 0.61 -11.86 -4.29
N VAL A 53 0.60 -11.04 -3.23
CA VAL A 53 0.02 -9.69 -3.27
C VAL A 53 0.77 -8.81 -4.26
N LEU A 54 2.11 -8.84 -4.25
CA LEU A 54 2.93 -8.08 -5.22
C LEU A 54 2.56 -8.39 -6.67
N LEU A 55 2.52 -9.69 -7.03
CA LEU A 55 2.22 -10.11 -8.40
C LEU A 55 0.77 -9.78 -8.78
N SER A 56 -0.17 -9.93 -7.86
CA SER A 56 -1.58 -9.59 -8.08
C SER A 56 -1.77 -8.09 -8.29
N MET A 57 -1.11 -7.25 -7.48
CA MET A 57 -1.13 -5.80 -7.62
C MET A 57 -0.60 -5.34 -8.98
N ARG A 58 0.44 -5.99 -9.51
CA ARG A 58 0.96 -5.70 -10.85
C ARG A 58 -0.06 -5.94 -11.96
N VAL A 59 -0.98 -6.89 -11.78
CA VAL A 59 -2.04 -7.20 -12.76
C VAL A 59 -3.24 -6.29 -12.57
N MET A 60 -3.67 -6.10 -11.32
CA MET A 60 -4.91 -5.38 -10.97
C MET A 60 -4.77 -3.85 -11.05
N THR A 61 -3.56 -3.35 -10.91
CA THR A 61 -3.27 -1.91 -10.85
C THR A 61 -2.14 -1.55 -11.82
N ARG A 62 -1.91 -0.25 -12.02
CA ARG A 62 -0.76 0.21 -12.79
C ARG A 62 0.41 0.38 -11.84
N VAL A 63 1.42 -0.46 -12.00
CA VAL A 63 2.72 -0.35 -11.32
C VAL A 63 3.75 0.05 -12.36
N SER A 64 4.32 1.25 -12.23
CA SER A 64 5.29 1.82 -13.17
C SER A 64 6.35 2.62 -12.42
N PRO A 65 7.62 2.66 -12.90
CA PRO A 65 8.63 3.58 -12.39
C PRO A 65 8.20 5.06 -12.42
N ASP A 66 7.32 5.46 -13.34
CA ASP A 66 6.85 6.85 -13.43
C ASP A 66 6.11 7.32 -12.19
N ILE A 67 5.48 6.40 -11.45
CA ILE A 67 4.74 6.72 -10.22
C ILE A 67 5.69 7.29 -9.16
N TRP A 68 6.95 6.84 -9.12
CA TRP A 68 7.95 7.42 -8.23
C TRP A 68 8.24 8.89 -8.55
N ARG A 69 8.14 9.31 -9.82
CA ARG A 69 8.32 10.71 -10.20
C ARG A 69 7.20 11.58 -9.64
N HIS A 70 5.95 11.10 -9.74
CA HIS A 70 4.80 11.78 -9.13
C HIS A 70 4.95 11.92 -7.61
N LEU A 71 5.36 10.84 -6.92
CA LEU A 71 5.64 10.88 -5.48
C LEU A 71 6.78 11.84 -5.13
N ALA A 72 7.84 11.88 -5.95
CA ALA A 72 8.97 12.80 -5.75
C ALA A 72 8.59 14.28 -5.92
N HIS A 73 7.57 14.57 -6.74
CA HIS A 73 6.99 15.92 -6.87
C HIS A 73 6.06 16.31 -5.72
N GLY A 74 5.89 15.43 -4.72
CA GLY A 74 5.11 15.71 -3.52
C GLY A 74 3.60 15.43 -3.66
N GLU A 75 3.19 14.64 -4.66
CA GLU A 75 1.80 14.19 -4.73
C GLU A 75 1.42 13.32 -3.53
N GLU A 76 0.23 13.56 -2.99
CA GLU A 76 -0.31 12.74 -1.91
C GLU A 76 -0.62 11.31 -2.39
N PHE A 77 -0.44 10.34 -1.49
CA PHE A 77 -0.73 8.95 -1.76
C PHE A 77 -1.48 8.28 -0.61
N VAL A 78 -2.23 7.24 -0.95
CA VAL A 78 -2.91 6.39 0.02
C VAL A 78 -1.91 5.40 0.61
N ARG A 79 -1.81 5.39 1.94
CA ARG A 79 -0.95 4.46 2.69
C ARG A 79 -1.69 3.14 2.89
N CYS A 80 -1.13 2.05 2.36
CA CYS A 80 -1.69 0.70 2.50
C CYS A 80 -0.67 -0.20 3.20
N LEU A 81 -1.07 -0.87 4.27
CA LEU A 81 -0.24 -1.82 5.02
C LEU A 81 -0.89 -3.20 5.00
N HIS A 82 -0.11 -4.22 4.69
CA HIS A 82 -0.54 -5.61 4.65
C HIS A 82 0.57 -6.53 5.18
N SER A 83 0.20 -7.50 6.01
CA SER A 83 1.04 -8.64 6.39
C SER A 83 0.16 -9.88 6.36
N VAL A 84 0.72 -11.03 5.96
CA VAL A 84 0.00 -12.32 6.08
C VAL A 84 0.08 -12.91 7.48
#